data_AF-I0I192-F1
#
_entry.id   AF-I0I192-F1
#
_cell.length_a   1.000
_cell.length_b   1.000
_cell.length_c   1.000
_cell.angle_alpha   90.00
_cell.angle_beta   90.00
_cell.angle_gamma   90.00
#
_symmetry.space_group_name_H-M   'P 1'
#
loop_
_entity.id
_entity.type
_entity.pdbx_description
1 polymer ?
#
loop_
_entity_poly.entity_id
_entity_poly.type
_entity_poly.pdbx_seq_one_letter_code
_entity_poly.pdbx_strand_id
1 'polypeptide(L)'
;MKATRILLGEFAQASLNEGEEIAYVINFPIDGVYTFVYTGAGDPEVFTFTLIDAEGNELYSDAMQSEVNVELSAGEHLLLFTANAAAELGFVVGIEGGSMTTDPDNPGELFNGATFLAENVVEPLYARLTVESSPYPQRLGVLIQGDEGDVYEAELTERDGWESASISTDETNFLRMTTRGGEYDLVVRPIEGGSSLQVSVFLSGPAPTIEPGIETEGELTDINDIDVYQFTVAEAGVEVLITATTNATVIVNVGLEPGESLWSTTVYADETGELSFVAPHAGTYYLELSTDTEEGATYTVLVEEVGQAETLPLNEPMRGQVKAGSNVHYLVKVEEPEQFVFVVIVGLDDSDIDLVLRRFEDGEEVAHDSSYTFGSREVVALYADEPTTYFVTVQGSWLAEDAEFVIMAFTGAVSDLMEMLGSETKTPPQETTPEEEASAPMRPEGAIEQWVSAAEASSQYSDDAWSAQQVIGEPDTPEPGDFYTAWAASDSDAQFETLTLTFEQAVIPIAIEIYESYNPGAVVRIEVLDPNTDEWVIVWEGVSDTVGQEIAVFSPKLQPVDFATNQVRLTIDEPNVPGWNEIDAVKLIGLPE
;
A
#
# COMPACT_ATOMS: atom_id res chain seq x y z
N MET A 1 -12.40 -38.70 -3.65
CA MET A 1 -12.06 -37.46 -4.38
C MET A 1 -11.81 -36.37 -3.35
N LYS A 2 -10.83 -35.50 -3.55
CA LYS A 2 -10.67 -34.30 -2.71
C LYS A 2 -11.65 -33.27 -3.26
N ALA A 3 -12.56 -32.77 -2.44
CA ALA A 3 -13.47 -31.72 -2.86
C ALA A 3 -12.89 -30.35 -2.46
N THR A 4 -13.04 -29.36 -3.34
CA THR A 4 -12.61 -27.98 -3.10
C THR A 4 -13.75 -27.22 -2.43
N ARG A 5 -13.47 -26.47 -1.36
CA ARG A 5 -14.49 -25.62 -0.73
C ARG A 5 -14.59 -24.32 -1.53
N ILE A 6 -15.82 -23.90 -1.80
CA ILE A 6 -16.14 -22.63 -2.47
C ILE A 6 -17.20 -21.88 -1.65
N LEU A 7 -17.21 -20.55 -1.75
CA LEU A 7 -18.22 -19.71 -1.12
C LEU A 7 -19.46 -19.56 -2.02
N LEU A 8 -20.60 -19.18 -1.43
CA LEU A 8 -21.79 -18.82 -2.20
C LEU A 8 -21.54 -17.54 -3.01
N GLY A 9 -22.01 -17.49 -4.26
CA GLY A 9 -21.71 -16.38 -5.17
C GLY A 9 -20.29 -16.36 -5.74
N GLU A 10 -19.44 -17.34 -5.38
CA GLU A 10 -18.09 -17.49 -5.91
C GLU A 10 -18.11 -18.07 -7.32
N PHE A 11 -17.39 -17.44 -8.25
CA PHE A 11 -17.15 -18.01 -9.58
C PHE A 11 -16.13 -19.15 -9.46
N ALA A 12 -16.55 -20.37 -9.80
CA ALA A 12 -15.70 -21.54 -9.81
C ALA A 12 -15.39 -21.95 -11.26
N GLN A 13 -14.13 -22.28 -11.54
CA GLN A 13 -13.67 -22.69 -12.86
C GLN A 13 -12.74 -23.91 -12.80
N ALA A 14 -12.77 -24.76 -13.82
CA ALA A 14 -11.83 -25.87 -13.99
C ALA A 14 -11.78 -26.41 -15.43
N SER A 15 -10.57 -26.65 -15.94
CA SER A 15 -10.34 -27.38 -17.18
C SER A 15 -10.41 -28.88 -16.93
N LEU A 16 -11.28 -29.60 -17.65
CA LEU A 16 -11.49 -31.04 -17.47
C LEU A 16 -11.32 -31.78 -18.80
N ASN A 17 -10.64 -32.92 -18.76
CA ASN A 17 -10.61 -33.89 -19.85
C ASN A 17 -11.85 -34.80 -19.84
N GLU A 18 -12.14 -35.46 -20.96
CA GLU A 18 -13.22 -36.45 -21.03
C GLU A 18 -13.06 -37.55 -19.96
N GLY A 19 -14.11 -37.75 -19.15
CA GLY A 19 -14.17 -38.72 -18.07
C GLY A 19 -13.58 -38.24 -16.75
N GLU A 20 -13.03 -37.04 -16.68
CA GLU A 20 -12.59 -36.45 -15.41
C GLU A 20 -13.77 -35.97 -14.58
N GLU A 21 -13.60 -36.05 -13.27
CA GLU A 21 -14.59 -35.65 -12.28
C GLU A 21 -13.96 -34.65 -11.32
N ILE A 22 -14.72 -33.62 -10.96
CA ILE A 22 -14.34 -32.63 -9.95
C ILE A 22 -15.49 -32.45 -8.97
N ALA A 23 -15.15 -32.21 -7.70
CA ALA A 23 -16.13 -32.00 -6.66
C ALA A 23 -15.87 -30.71 -5.88
N TYR A 24 -16.95 -30.02 -5.55
CA TYR A 24 -16.97 -28.83 -4.73
C TYR A 24 -17.85 -29.01 -3.51
N VAL A 25 -17.49 -28.38 -2.40
CA VAL A 25 -18.30 -28.31 -1.18
C VAL A 25 -18.69 -26.86 -0.95
N ILE A 26 -19.98 -26.62 -0.76
CA ILE A 26 -20.55 -25.30 -0.52
C ILE A 26 -21.48 -25.35 0.69
N ASN A 27 -21.54 -24.26 1.45
CA ASN A 27 -22.47 -24.10 2.55
C ASN A 27 -23.57 -23.11 2.18
N PHE A 28 -24.82 -23.56 2.16
CA PHE A 28 -25.98 -22.70 1.90
C PHE A 28 -26.48 -22.09 3.21
N PRO A 29 -26.55 -20.75 3.34
CA PRO A 29 -26.86 -20.10 4.62
C PRO A 29 -28.33 -20.20 5.02
N ILE A 30 -29.24 -20.37 4.05
CA ILE A 30 -30.70 -20.36 4.26
C ILE A 30 -31.38 -21.46 3.43
N ASP A 31 -32.63 -21.78 3.80
CA ASP A 31 -33.49 -22.60 2.96
C ASP A 31 -34.01 -21.76 1.78
N GLY A 32 -34.06 -22.34 0.58
CA GLY A 32 -34.68 -21.68 -0.57
C GLY A 32 -34.31 -22.30 -1.92
N VAL A 33 -34.69 -21.60 -2.99
CA VAL A 33 -34.37 -22.00 -4.37
C VAL A 33 -33.03 -21.39 -4.76
N TYR A 34 -32.03 -22.25 -4.95
CA TYR A 34 -30.73 -21.84 -5.44
C TYR A 34 -30.65 -22.01 -6.95
N THR A 35 -30.05 -21.03 -7.59
CA THR A 35 -29.83 -20.98 -9.03
C THR A 35 -28.35 -21.25 -9.31
N PHE A 36 -28.08 -22.35 -10.02
CA PHE A 36 -26.77 -22.73 -10.52
C PHE A 36 -26.67 -22.25 -11.96
N VAL A 37 -25.78 -21.30 -12.22
CA VAL A 37 -25.60 -20.69 -13.54
C VAL A 37 -24.30 -21.19 -14.13
N TYR A 38 -24.36 -21.75 -15.33
CA TYR A 38 -23.16 -22.09 -16.09
C TYR A 38 -22.58 -20.82 -16.74
N THR A 39 -21.30 -20.58 -16.51
CA THR A 39 -20.56 -19.39 -16.97
C THR A 39 -19.40 -19.74 -17.89
N GLY A 40 -19.11 -21.03 -18.08
CA GLY A 40 -18.05 -21.50 -18.96
C GLY A 40 -18.34 -21.23 -20.45
N ALA A 41 -17.29 -21.26 -21.26
CA ALA A 41 -17.44 -21.21 -22.71
C ALA A 41 -17.95 -22.57 -23.23
N GLY A 42 -18.96 -22.57 -24.11
CA GLY A 42 -19.44 -23.77 -24.79
C GLY A 42 -20.77 -24.33 -24.27
N ASP A 43 -20.98 -25.62 -24.51
CA ASP A 43 -22.24 -26.31 -24.22
C ASP A 43 -22.22 -26.91 -22.81
N PRO A 44 -23.07 -26.46 -21.86
CA PRO A 44 -23.10 -27.00 -20.50
C PRO A 44 -23.46 -28.49 -20.45
N GLU A 45 -24.19 -29.02 -21.45
CA GLU A 45 -24.63 -30.44 -21.44
C GLU A 45 -23.46 -31.43 -21.56
N VAL A 46 -22.24 -30.94 -21.84
CA VAL A 46 -21.03 -31.76 -21.77
C VAL A 46 -20.70 -32.17 -20.33
N PHE A 47 -21.26 -31.53 -19.31
CA PHE A 47 -21.07 -31.91 -17.92
C PHE A 47 -22.30 -32.63 -17.36
N THR A 48 -22.09 -33.73 -16.64
CA THR A 48 -23.12 -34.28 -15.75
C THR A 48 -22.97 -33.60 -14.39
N PHE A 49 -24.04 -32.99 -13.87
CA PHE A 49 -24.06 -32.32 -12.58
C PHE A 49 -24.90 -33.12 -11.57
N THR A 50 -24.28 -33.48 -10.45
CA THR A 50 -24.93 -34.17 -9.34
C THR A 50 -24.79 -33.34 -8.07
N LEU A 51 -25.91 -33.13 -7.36
CA LEU A 51 -25.96 -32.43 -6.08
C LEU A 51 -26.35 -33.40 -4.97
N ILE A 52 -25.57 -33.41 -3.89
CA ILE A 52 -25.71 -34.36 -2.79
C ILE A 52 -25.75 -33.59 -1.46
N ASP A 53 -26.68 -33.95 -0.58
CA ASP A 53 -26.79 -33.38 0.77
C ASP A 53 -25.74 -33.98 1.75
N ALA A 54 -25.67 -33.43 2.97
CA ALA A 54 -24.78 -33.91 4.01
C ALA A 54 -25.04 -35.37 4.44
N GLU A 55 -26.25 -35.89 4.24
CA GLU A 55 -26.61 -37.28 4.51
C GLU A 55 -26.23 -38.25 3.38
N GLY A 56 -25.78 -37.73 2.23
CA GLY A 56 -25.41 -38.50 1.05
C GLY A 56 -26.59 -38.81 0.12
N ASN A 57 -27.73 -38.12 0.27
CA ASN A 57 -28.84 -38.25 -0.67
C ASN A 57 -28.61 -37.37 -1.89
N GLU A 58 -28.84 -37.94 -3.06
CA GLU A 58 -28.83 -37.22 -4.33
C GLU A 58 -30.10 -36.35 -4.43
N LEU A 59 -29.91 -35.04 -4.46
CA LEU A 59 -30.98 -34.04 -4.60
C LEU A 59 -31.24 -33.70 -6.08
N TYR A 60 -30.20 -33.76 -6.90
CA TYR A 60 -30.24 -33.51 -8.34
C TYR A 60 -29.19 -34.37 -9.04
N SER A 61 -29.50 -34.89 -10.23
CA SER A 61 -28.52 -35.52 -11.12
C SER A 61 -29.02 -35.52 -12.55
N ASP A 62 -28.46 -34.65 -13.38
CA ASP A 62 -28.75 -34.60 -14.82
C ASP A 62 -27.58 -33.93 -15.58
N ALA A 63 -27.69 -33.80 -16.90
CA ALA A 63 -26.80 -32.95 -17.67
C ALA A 63 -26.94 -31.48 -17.20
N MET A 64 -25.82 -30.79 -17.01
CA MET A 64 -25.80 -29.38 -16.65
C MET A 64 -26.48 -28.57 -17.75
N GLN A 65 -27.28 -27.59 -17.34
CA GLN A 65 -27.96 -26.65 -18.22
C GLN A 65 -27.34 -25.26 -18.04
N SER A 66 -27.74 -24.28 -18.85
CA SER A 66 -27.30 -22.89 -18.62
C SER A 66 -27.72 -22.38 -17.24
N GLU A 67 -28.88 -22.84 -16.77
CA GLU A 67 -29.44 -22.52 -15.46
C GLU A 67 -30.14 -23.75 -14.88
N VAL A 68 -29.84 -24.09 -13.63
CA VAL A 68 -30.51 -25.15 -12.87
C VAL A 68 -31.01 -24.56 -11.56
N ASN A 69 -32.31 -24.70 -11.29
CA ASN A 69 -32.93 -24.23 -10.05
C ASN A 69 -33.27 -25.42 -9.15
N VAL A 70 -32.79 -25.41 -7.91
CA VAL A 70 -33.00 -26.49 -6.94
C VAL A 70 -33.44 -25.91 -5.60
N GLU A 71 -34.52 -26.43 -5.04
CA GLU A 71 -34.94 -26.13 -3.67
C GLU A 71 -34.03 -26.89 -2.69
N LEU A 72 -33.31 -26.16 -1.84
CA LEU A 72 -32.33 -26.71 -0.89
C LEU A 72 -32.61 -26.22 0.53
N SER A 73 -32.22 -27.04 1.50
CA SER A 73 -32.15 -26.61 2.90
C SER A 73 -30.78 -26.01 3.20
N ALA A 74 -30.70 -25.16 4.22
CA ALA A 74 -29.45 -24.62 4.71
C ALA A 74 -28.49 -25.74 5.14
N GLY A 75 -27.20 -25.54 4.90
CA GLY A 75 -26.13 -26.44 5.28
C GLY A 75 -25.21 -26.85 4.13
N GLU A 76 -24.31 -27.77 4.44
CA GLU A 76 -23.24 -28.20 3.55
C GLU A 76 -23.76 -29.19 2.49
N HIS A 77 -23.39 -28.94 1.24
CA HIS A 77 -23.74 -29.78 0.09
C HIS A 77 -22.50 -30.04 -0.78
N LEU A 78 -22.52 -31.19 -1.45
CA LEU A 78 -21.48 -31.59 -2.40
C LEU A 78 -22.01 -31.45 -3.82
N LEU A 79 -21.29 -30.70 -4.65
CA LEU A 79 -21.49 -30.55 -6.07
C LEU A 79 -20.47 -31.42 -6.79
N LEU A 80 -20.91 -32.34 -7.64
CA LEU A 80 -20.06 -33.20 -8.44
C LEU A 80 -20.32 -32.93 -9.92
N PHE A 81 -19.24 -32.68 -10.66
CA PHE A 81 -19.28 -32.51 -12.11
C PHE A 81 -18.44 -33.59 -12.78
N THR A 82 -19.01 -34.26 -13.79
CA THR A 82 -18.31 -35.24 -14.63
C THR A 82 -18.29 -34.74 -16.06
N ALA A 83 -17.10 -34.57 -16.65
CA ALA A 83 -16.94 -34.13 -18.03
C ALA A 83 -17.16 -35.28 -19.02
N ASN A 84 -18.09 -35.14 -19.95
CA ASN A 84 -18.36 -36.07 -21.04
C ASN A 84 -17.51 -35.78 -22.29
N ALA A 85 -16.81 -34.66 -22.30
CA ALA A 85 -15.84 -34.23 -23.32
C ALA A 85 -14.85 -33.26 -22.67
N ALA A 86 -13.69 -33.04 -23.30
CA ALA A 86 -12.76 -32.03 -22.81
C ALA A 86 -13.37 -30.62 -22.94
N ALA A 87 -13.48 -29.89 -21.82
CA ALA A 87 -14.15 -28.59 -21.75
C ALA A 87 -13.74 -27.81 -20.49
N GLU A 88 -13.98 -26.50 -20.50
CA GLU A 88 -13.85 -25.60 -19.35
C GLU A 88 -15.18 -25.56 -18.59
N LEU A 89 -15.19 -26.06 -17.36
CA LEU A 89 -16.30 -25.85 -16.44
C LEU A 89 -16.18 -24.44 -15.87
N GLY A 90 -17.25 -23.65 -15.96
CA GLY A 90 -17.42 -22.41 -15.20
C GLY A 90 -18.82 -22.36 -14.64
N PHE A 91 -18.98 -22.02 -13.35
CA PHE A 91 -20.29 -21.80 -12.77
C PHE A 91 -20.26 -20.84 -11.58
N VAL A 92 -21.44 -20.31 -11.23
CA VAL A 92 -21.70 -19.56 -9.99
C VAL A 92 -23.04 -20.02 -9.42
N VAL A 93 -23.18 -19.98 -8.10
CA VAL A 93 -24.43 -20.34 -7.41
C VAL A 93 -24.93 -19.14 -6.60
N GLY A 94 -26.19 -18.78 -6.79
CA GLY A 94 -26.82 -17.67 -6.07
C GLY A 94 -28.25 -17.97 -5.66
N ILE A 95 -28.86 -17.03 -4.96
CA ILE A 95 -30.24 -17.10 -4.48
C ILE A 95 -30.87 -15.71 -4.50
N GLU A 96 -32.14 -15.62 -4.90
CA GLU A 96 -32.93 -14.41 -4.63
C GLU A 96 -33.21 -14.32 -3.13
N GLY A 97 -32.62 -13.33 -2.46
CA GLY A 97 -32.61 -13.26 -1.00
C GLY A 97 -31.96 -12.01 -0.46
N GLY A 98 -32.02 -11.86 0.86
CA GLY A 98 -31.58 -10.65 1.55
C GLY A 98 -32.62 -9.53 1.52
N SER A 99 -32.22 -8.36 2.01
CA SER A 99 -33.08 -7.18 2.12
C SER A 99 -32.26 -5.89 2.14
N MET A 100 -32.91 -4.79 1.77
CA MET A 100 -32.41 -3.43 1.97
C MET A 100 -33.53 -2.56 2.56
N THR A 101 -33.19 -1.52 3.30
CA THR A 101 -34.15 -0.62 3.96
C THR A 101 -33.86 0.84 3.64
N THR A 102 -34.81 1.75 3.87
CA THR A 102 -34.58 3.21 3.74
C THR A 102 -34.08 3.86 5.04
N ASP A 103 -33.90 3.07 6.10
CA ASP A 103 -33.45 3.54 7.41
C ASP A 103 -31.95 3.23 7.59
N PRO A 104 -31.05 4.22 7.51
CA PRO A 104 -29.61 3.99 7.67
C PRO A 104 -29.23 3.47 9.06
N ASP A 105 -30.04 3.74 10.09
CA ASP A 105 -29.79 3.24 11.45
C ASP A 105 -30.21 1.76 11.61
N ASN A 106 -31.02 1.24 10.68
CA ASN A 106 -31.50 -0.14 10.65
C ASN A 106 -31.42 -0.69 9.21
N PRO A 107 -30.19 -0.86 8.67
CA PRO A 107 -30.00 -1.34 7.30
C PRO A 107 -30.56 -2.75 7.14
N GLY A 108 -30.88 -3.13 5.89
CA GLY A 108 -31.19 -4.51 5.57
C GLY A 108 -29.97 -5.42 5.65
N GLU A 109 -30.12 -6.67 5.24
CA GLU A 109 -29.05 -7.69 5.28
C GLU A 109 -28.83 -8.31 3.90
N LEU A 110 -27.58 -8.32 3.45
CA LEU A 110 -27.11 -9.00 2.24
C LEU A 110 -25.96 -9.94 2.60
N PHE A 111 -25.69 -10.91 1.74
CA PHE A 111 -24.59 -11.86 1.88
C PHE A 111 -24.06 -12.26 0.50
N ASN A 112 -22.85 -12.82 0.44
CA ASN A 112 -22.27 -13.28 -0.82
C ASN A 112 -23.18 -14.31 -1.53
N GLY A 113 -23.46 -14.07 -2.81
CA GLY A 113 -24.39 -14.85 -3.64
C GLY A 113 -25.87 -14.53 -3.48
N ALA A 114 -26.23 -13.51 -2.69
CA ALA A 114 -27.59 -13.00 -2.65
C ALA A 114 -27.88 -12.06 -3.82
N THR A 115 -29.10 -12.14 -4.35
CA THR A 115 -29.68 -11.18 -5.28
C THR A 115 -30.94 -10.57 -4.65
N PHE A 116 -30.91 -9.26 -4.41
CA PHE A 116 -32.03 -8.48 -3.93
C PHE A 116 -32.72 -7.75 -5.09
N LEU A 117 -34.05 -7.77 -5.10
CA LEU A 117 -34.89 -7.12 -6.10
C LEU A 117 -35.84 -6.12 -5.43
N ALA A 118 -35.98 -4.94 -6.00
CA ALA A 118 -36.94 -3.92 -5.59
C ALA A 118 -37.58 -3.23 -6.80
N GLU A 119 -38.79 -2.72 -6.61
CA GLU A 119 -39.49 -1.87 -7.57
C GLU A 119 -39.77 -0.51 -6.95
N ASN A 120 -39.85 0.54 -7.78
CA ASN A 120 -40.18 1.91 -7.37
C ASN A 120 -39.25 2.46 -6.26
N VAL A 121 -37.94 2.38 -6.49
CA VAL A 121 -36.91 2.88 -5.59
C VAL A 121 -36.79 4.39 -5.74
N VAL A 122 -37.36 5.13 -4.78
CA VAL A 122 -37.37 6.60 -4.77
C VAL A 122 -36.55 7.21 -3.64
N GLU A 123 -36.12 6.38 -2.68
CA GLU A 123 -35.28 6.75 -1.55
C GLU A 123 -34.02 5.86 -1.56
N PRO A 124 -32.89 6.33 -0.99
CA PRO A 124 -31.72 5.48 -0.80
C PRO A 124 -32.04 4.20 -0.02
N LEU A 125 -31.43 3.10 -0.44
CA LEU A 125 -31.52 1.81 0.22
C LEU A 125 -30.19 1.43 0.84
N TYR A 126 -30.24 0.89 2.06
CA TYR A 126 -29.10 0.55 2.89
C TYR A 126 -29.13 -0.94 3.24
N ALA A 127 -27.97 -1.59 3.20
CA ALA A 127 -27.80 -2.95 3.67
C ALA A 127 -26.43 -3.17 4.31
N ARG A 128 -26.40 -4.07 5.29
CA ARG A 128 -25.17 -4.67 5.77
C ARG A 128 -24.90 -5.93 4.96
N LEU A 129 -23.80 -5.93 4.23
CA LEU A 129 -23.31 -7.06 3.47
C LEU A 129 -22.30 -7.86 4.31
N THR A 130 -22.60 -9.12 4.59
CA THR A 130 -21.67 -10.05 5.22
C THR A 130 -21.03 -10.96 4.18
N VAL A 131 -19.70 -10.98 4.11
CA VAL A 131 -18.95 -11.88 3.24
C VAL A 131 -18.23 -12.92 4.10
N GLU A 132 -18.46 -14.20 3.81
CA GLU A 132 -17.77 -15.29 4.51
C GLU A 132 -16.24 -15.20 4.33
N SER A 133 -15.49 -15.52 5.38
CA SER A 133 -14.03 -15.48 5.35
C SER A 133 -13.45 -16.44 4.31
N SER A 134 -12.51 -15.94 3.53
CA SER A 134 -11.81 -16.68 2.48
C SER A 134 -10.37 -16.99 2.88
N PRO A 135 -9.82 -18.16 2.53
CA PRO A 135 -8.41 -18.48 2.79
C PRO A 135 -7.46 -17.76 1.82
N TYR A 136 -7.97 -17.12 0.77
CA TYR A 136 -7.23 -16.32 -0.20
C TYR A 136 -7.94 -14.99 -0.42
N PRO A 137 -7.21 -13.93 -0.77
CA PRO A 137 -7.82 -12.68 -1.19
C PRO A 137 -8.53 -12.87 -2.54
N GLN A 138 -9.66 -12.21 -2.72
CA GLN A 138 -10.46 -12.25 -3.94
C GLN A 138 -11.23 -10.95 -4.12
N ARG A 139 -11.86 -10.76 -5.28
CA ARG A 139 -12.69 -9.57 -5.53
C ARG A 139 -14.14 -9.81 -5.09
N LEU A 140 -14.63 -8.89 -4.27
CA LEU A 140 -16.05 -8.69 -4.02
C LEU A 140 -16.64 -7.86 -5.16
N GLY A 141 -17.63 -8.41 -5.84
CA GLY A 141 -18.38 -7.73 -6.89
C GLY A 141 -19.82 -7.47 -6.47
N VAL A 142 -20.29 -6.23 -6.58
CA VAL A 142 -21.70 -5.89 -6.39
C VAL A 142 -22.24 -5.35 -7.71
N LEU A 143 -23.10 -6.12 -8.36
CA LEU A 143 -23.80 -5.72 -9.57
C LEU A 143 -25.06 -4.93 -9.19
N ILE A 144 -25.13 -3.68 -9.63
CA ILE A 144 -26.29 -2.80 -9.47
C ILE A 144 -26.91 -2.55 -10.84
N GLN A 145 -28.17 -2.93 -11.02
CA GLN A 145 -28.88 -2.78 -12.29
C GLN A 145 -30.32 -2.29 -12.07
N GLY A 146 -30.83 -1.50 -13.00
CA GLY A 146 -32.24 -1.16 -13.10
C GLY A 146 -32.75 -1.30 -14.53
N ASP A 147 -34.01 -0.93 -14.74
CA ASP A 147 -34.61 -0.91 -16.08
C ASP A 147 -34.03 0.25 -16.91
N GLU A 148 -34.35 0.28 -18.20
CA GLU A 148 -33.90 1.33 -19.12
C GLU A 148 -34.25 2.74 -18.61
N GLY A 149 -33.22 3.56 -18.38
CA GLY A 149 -33.36 4.93 -17.88
C GLY A 149 -33.24 5.06 -16.35
N ASP A 150 -33.06 3.96 -15.64
CA ASP A 150 -32.71 3.99 -14.21
C ASP A 150 -31.19 4.16 -14.06
N VAL A 151 -30.78 5.12 -13.21
CA VAL A 151 -29.38 5.39 -12.85
C VAL A 151 -29.26 5.43 -11.34
N TYR A 152 -28.27 4.73 -10.80
CA TYR A 152 -27.98 4.64 -9.38
C TYR A 152 -26.53 5.03 -9.09
N GLU A 153 -26.33 5.65 -7.94
CA GLU A 153 -25.02 5.68 -7.27
C GLU A 153 -24.99 4.57 -6.23
N ALA A 154 -23.85 3.88 -6.11
CA ALA A 154 -23.64 2.90 -5.06
C ALA A 154 -22.31 3.16 -4.36
N GLU A 155 -22.28 2.97 -3.05
CA GLU A 155 -21.10 3.10 -2.22
C GLU A 155 -21.05 1.91 -1.25
N LEU A 156 -19.89 1.28 -1.19
CA LEU A 156 -19.59 0.15 -0.32
C LEU A 156 -18.42 0.54 0.57
N THR A 157 -18.57 0.40 1.88
CA THR A 157 -17.55 0.76 2.86
C THR A 157 -17.28 -0.42 3.80
N GLU A 158 -16.02 -0.77 4.00
CA GLU A 158 -15.63 -1.76 5.01
C GLU A 158 -15.86 -1.20 6.43
N ARG A 159 -16.50 -1.98 7.31
CA ARG A 159 -16.88 -1.49 8.64
C ARG A 159 -15.73 -1.38 9.63
N ASP A 160 -14.81 -2.34 9.56
CA ASP A 160 -13.68 -2.47 10.49
C ASP A 160 -12.36 -1.98 9.87
N GLY A 161 -12.45 -1.39 8.68
CA GLY A 161 -11.32 -0.87 7.90
C GLY A 161 -11.59 0.51 7.34
N TRP A 162 -10.76 0.93 6.40
CA TRP A 162 -10.83 2.24 5.74
C TRP A 162 -11.16 2.13 4.25
N GLU A 163 -11.25 0.90 3.72
CA GLU A 163 -11.52 0.67 2.32
C GLU A 163 -12.97 1.04 1.96
N SER A 164 -13.11 1.72 0.82
CA SER A 164 -14.41 2.01 0.24
C SER A 164 -14.31 2.04 -1.28
N ALA A 165 -15.43 1.75 -1.93
CA ALA A 165 -15.58 1.83 -3.37
C ALA A 165 -16.93 2.44 -3.70
N SER A 166 -16.98 3.25 -4.77
CA SER A 166 -18.22 3.86 -5.22
C SER A 166 -18.33 3.85 -6.74
N ILE A 167 -19.55 3.75 -7.26
CA ILE A 167 -19.82 3.78 -8.70
C ILE A 167 -21.06 4.62 -9.00
N SER A 168 -21.18 5.04 -10.26
CA SER A 168 -22.43 5.45 -10.89
C SER A 168 -22.77 4.45 -12.00
N THR A 169 -24.00 3.96 -12.05
CA THR A 169 -24.46 3.03 -13.10
C THR A 169 -24.61 3.67 -14.48
N ASP A 170 -24.43 4.99 -14.59
CA ASP A 170 -24.27 5.67 -15.89
C ASP A 170 -22.91 5.35 -16.53
N GLU A 171 -21.92 4.99 -15.71
CA GLU A 171 -20.56 4.64 -16.15
C GLU A 171 -20.31 3.13 -16.05
N THR A 172 -20.61 2.53 -14.90
CA THR A 172 -20.44 1.10 -14.67
C THR A 172 -21.48 0.55 -13.70
N ASN A 173 -21.98 -0.65 -14.00
CA ASN A 173 -22.96 -1.33 -13.15
C ASN A 173 -22.32 -2.20 -12.07
N PHE A 174 -20.98 -2.27 -12.02
CA PHE A 174 -20.29 -3.27 -11.24
C PHE A 174 -19.28 -2.63 -10.30
N LEU A 175 -19.66 -2.56 -9.02
CA LEU A 175 -18.79 -2.11 -7.95
C LEU A 175 -17.85 -3.26 -7.55
N ARG A 176 -16.55 -2.96 -7.41
CA ARG A 176 -15.50 -3.95 -7.11
C ARG A 176 -14.67 -3.50 -5.91
N MET A 177 -14.26 -4.44 -5.07
CA MET A 177 -13.31 -4.22 -3.98
C MET A 177 -12.56 -5.53 -3.67
N THR A 178 -11.34 -5.45 -3.14
CA THR A 178 -10.63 -6.65 -2.64
C THR A 178 -11.24 -7.08 -1.30
N THR A 179 -11.26 -8.38 -1.00
CA THR A 179 -11.78 -8.89 0.26
C THR A 179 -11.13 -10.23 0.65
N ARG A 180 -11.01 -10.46 1.96
CA ARG A 180 -10.81 -11.78 2.58
C ARG A 180 -12.04 -12.24 3.38
N GLY A 181 -13.18 -11.57 3.19
CA GLY A 181 -14.39 -11.66 4.02
C GLY A 181 -14.47 -10.54 5.05
N GLY A 182 -15.64 -10.33 5.64
CA GLY A 182 -15.89 -9.21 6.55
C GLY A 182 -17.32 -8.69 6.50
N GLU A 183 -17.55 -7.55 7.16
CA GLU A 183 -18.80 -6.81 7.08
C GLU A 183 -18.61 -5.48 6.34
N TYR A 184 -19.53 -5.19 5.44
CA TYR A 184 -19.55 -3.99 4.62
C TYR A 184 -20.90 -3.28 4.76
N ASP A 185 -20.88 -1.96 4.79
CA ASP A 185 -22.08 -1.15 4.66
C ASP A 185 -22.25 -0.75 3.19
N LEU A 186 -23.37 -1.14 2.58
CA LEU A 186 -23.74 -0.82 1.20
C LEU A 186 -24.89 0.20 1.21
N VAL A 187 -24.73 1.27 0.45
CA VAL A 187 -25.83 2.19 0.11
C VAL A 187 -25.99 2.28 -1.40
N VAL A 188 -27.24 2.26 -1.86
CA VAL A 188 -27.62 2.48 -3.26
C VAL A 188 -28.62 3.63 -3.33
N ARG A 189 -28.33 4.65 -4.14
CA ARG A 189 -29.09 5.90 -4.26
C ARG A 189 -29.64 6.04 -5.68
N PRO A 190 -30.97 6.19 -5.87
CA PRO A 190 -31.51 6.49 -7.19
C PRO A 190 -31.15 7.93 -7.60
N ILE A 191 -30.59 8.10 -8.79
CA ILE A 191 -30.20 9.39 -9.40
C ILE A 191 -31.19 9.78 -10.51
N GLU A 192 -31.46 8.85 -11.42
CA GLU A 192 -32.47 8.98 -12.47
C GLU A 192 -33.37 7.75 -12.46
N GLY A 193 -34.65 7.93 -12.78
CA GLY A 193 -35.62 6.82 -12.78
C GLY A 193 -35.87 6.26 -11.38
N GLY A 194 -35.61 4.97 -11.20
CA GLY A 194 -35.89 4.21 -9.99
C GLY A 194 -37.04 3.21 -10.15
N SER A 195 -37.32 2.75 -11.37
CA SER A 195 -38.46 1.85 -11.62
C SER A 195 -38.21 0.43 -11.12
N SER A 196 -36.99 -0.07 -11.28
CA SER A 196 -36.53 -1.35 -10.74
C SER A 196 -35.10 -1.26 -10.25
N LEU A 197 -34.75 -2.07 -9.26
CA LEU A 197 -33.40 -2.24 -8.76
C LEU A 197 -33.13 -3.72 -8.54
N GLN A 198 -32.01 -4.19 -9.07
CA GLN A 198 -31.39 -5.46 -8.76
C GLN A 198 -30.01 -5.19 -8.16
N VAL A 199 -29.73 -5.80 -7.01
CA VAL A 199 -28.41 -5.82 -6.37
C VAL A 199 -27.98 -7.26 -6.22
N SER A 200 -26.92 -7.67 -6.92
CA SER A 200 -26.41 -9.05 -6.88
C SER A 200 -24.97 -9.06 -6.37
N VAL A 201 -24.68 -9.92 -5.40
CA VAL A 201 -23.36 -9.98 -4.75
C VAL A 201 -22.61 -11.23 -5.21
N PHE A 202 -21.40 -11.04 -5.72
CA PHE A 202 -20.55 -12.10 -6.25
C PHE A 202 -19.16 -12.04 -5.65
N LEU A 203 -18.45 -13.16 -5.72
CA LEU A 203 -17.04 -13.28 -5.38
C LEU A 203 -16.29 -13.84 -6.60
N SER A 204 -15.14 -13.27 -6.95
CA SER A 204 -14.39 -13.73 -8.12
C SER A 204 -13.89 -15.17 -8.02
N GLY A 205 -13.77 -15.71 -6.80
CA GLY A 205 -12.95 -16.87 -6.54
C GLY A 205 -11.47 -16.52 -6.54
N PRO A 206 -10.59 -17.54 -6.43
CA PRO A 206 -9.15 -17.33 -6.45
C PRO A 206 -8.72 -16.81 -7.83
N ALA A 207 -7.70 -15.94 -7.84
CA ALA A 207 -7.13 -15.46 -9.10
C ALA A 207 -6.67 -16.64 -9.98
N PRO A 208 -6.87 -16.59 -11.31
CA PRO A 208 -6.34 -17.58 -12.23
C PRO A 208 -4.83 -17.74 -12.07
N THR A 209 -4.36 -18.99 -12.14
CA THR A 209 -2.94 -19.27 -11.93
C THR A 209 -2.18 -19.19 -13.26
N ILE A 210 -1.14 -18.38 -13.32
CA ILE A 210 -0.15 -18.41 -14.41
C ILE A 210 0.85 -19.52 -14.09
N GLU A 211 1.05 -20.43 -15.05
CA GLU A 211 2.11 -21.44 -14.97
C GLU A 211 3.45 -20.81 -15.36
N PRO A 212 4.46 -20.77 -14.46
CA PRO A 212 5.76 -20.21 -14.81
C PRO A 212 6.38 -20.91 -16.03
N GLY A 213 6.95 -20.13 -16.94
CA GLY A 213 7.52 -20.60 -18.20
C GLY A 213 6.51 -20.82 -19.33
N ILE A 214 5.23 -20.48 -19.13
CA ILE A 214 4.19 -20.52 -20.16
C ILE A 214 3.62 -19.12 -20.38
N GLU A 215 3.62 -18.67 -21.63
CA GLU A 215 3.00 -17.40 -22.03
C GLU A 215 1.48 -17.46 -21.82
N THR A 216 0.95 -16.41 -21.21
CA THR A 216 -0.48 -16.19 -20.99
C THR A 216 -0.91 -14.96 -21.78
N GLU A 217 -1.99 -15.08 -22.55
CA GLU A 217 -2.58 -13.97 -23.31
C GLU A 217 -3.80 -13.43 -22.56
N GLY A 218 -4.02 -12.11 -22.63
CA GLY A 218 -5.17 -11.46 -22.01
C GLY A 218 -5.57 -10.16 -22.70
N GLU A 219 -6.71 -9.62 -22.28
CA GLU A 219 -7.31 -8.41 -22.84
C GLU A 219 -7.97 -7.61 -21.72
N LEU A 220 -7.51 -6.37 -21.55
CA LEU A 220 -8.17 -5.34 -20.76
C LEU A 220 -9.17 -4.62 -21.66
N THR A 221 -10.42 -4.52 -21.21
CA THR A 221 -11.52 -4.02 -22.04
C THR A 221 -11.64 -2.49 -22.04
N ASP A 222 -11.22 -1.83 -20.96
CA ASP A 222 -11.19 -0.37 -20.80
C ASP A 222 -10.25 0.04 -19.65
N ILE A 223 -10.24 1.34 -19.30
CA ILE A 223 -9.39 1.95 -18.27
C ILE A 223 -9.70 1.48 -16.83
N ASN A 224 -10.90 0.96 -16.58
CA ASN A 224 -11.31 0.43 -15.28
C ASN A 224 -11.13 -1.08 -15.19
N ASP A 225 -10.65 -1.71 -16.27
CA ASP A 225 -10.41 -3.13 -16.30
C ASP A 225 -9.03 -3.47 -15.75
N ILE A 226 -9.00 -4.47 -14.88
CA ILE A 226 -7.80 -4.94 -14.21
C ILE A 226 -7.86 -6.45 -14.20
N ASP A 227 -6.90 -7.07 -14.88
CA ASP A 227 -6.68 -8.50 -14.83
C ASP A 227 -5.76 -8.84 -13.66
N VAL A 228 -6.16 -9.82 -12.86
CA VAL A 228 -5.41 -10.29 -11.69
C VAL A 228 -5.12 -11.77 -11.86
N TYR A 229 -3.86 -12.13 -11.79
CA TYR A 229 -3.36 -13.50 -11.80
C TYR A 229 -2.61 -13.80 -10.52
N GLN A 230 -2.39 -15.09 -10.24
CA GLN A 230 -1.47 -15.53 -9.22
C GLN A 230 -0.42 -16.47 -9.80
N PHE A 231 0.76 -16.49 -9.19
CA PHE A 231 1.80 -17.49 -9.45
C PHE A 231 2.47 -17.86 -8.12
N THR A 232 3.16 -19.01 -8.08
CA THR A 232 3.84 -19.48 -6.87
C THR A 232 5.34 -19.52 -7.11
N VAL A 233 6.10 -18.92 -6.20
CA VAL A 233 7.55 -19.02 -6.17
C VAL A 233 7.96 -20.07 -5.15
N ALA A 234 8.78 -21.03 -5.58
CA ALA A 234 9.09 -22.22 -4.78
C ALA A 234 10.01 -21.94 -3.57
N GLU A 235 10.95 -21.01 -3.71
CA GLU A 235 11.97 -20.72 -2.70
C GLU A 235 12.21 -19.21 -2.57
N ALA A 236 12.48 -18.74 -1.35
CA ALA A 236 12.95 -17.38 -1.11
C ALA A 236 14.32 -17.14 -1.76
N GLY A 237 14.59 -15.90 -2.17
CA GLY A 237 15.84 -15.52 -2.82
C GLY A 237 15.90 -15.85 -4.32
N VAL A 238 14.85 -16.45 -4.88
CA VAL A 238 14.71 -16.67 -6.33
C VAL A 238 14.37 -15.35 -7.01
N GLU A 239 15.11 -15.03 -8.07
CA GLU A 239 14.80 -13.94 -8.98
C GLU A 239 13.67 -14.36 -9.92
N VAL A 240 12.62 -13.54 -9.95
CA VAL A 240 11.47 -13.65 -10.82
C VAL A 240 11.59 -12.58 -11.89
N LEU A 241 11.43 -12.97 -13.15
CA LEU A 241 11.35 -12.09 -14.30
C LEU A 241 9.96 -12.20 -14.91
N ILE A 242 9.29 -11.07 -15.08
CA ILE A 242 8.04 -10.95 -15.81
C ILE A 242 8.31 -10.18 -17.08
N THR A 243 8.02 -10.80 -18.22
CA THR A 243 8.10 -10.17 -19.53
C THR A 243 6.68 -9.96 -20.04
N ALA A 244 6.35 -8.72 -20.42
CA ALA A 244 5.06 -8.40 -21.02
C ALA A 244 5.24 -7.70 -22.37
N THR A 245 4.39 -8.03 -23.33
CA THR A 245 4.28 -7.35 -24.63
C THR A 245 2.83 -6.94 -24.83
N THR A 246 2.60 -5.71 -25.30
CA THR A 246 1.26 -5.11 -25.33
C THR A 246 1.08 -4.19 -26.54
N ASN A 247 -0.17 -4.03 -27.00
CA ASN A 247 -0.54 -3.10 -28.07
C ASN A 247 -0.83 -1.66 -27.57
N ALA A 248 -0.91 -1.46 -26.26
CA ALA A 248 -1.18 -0.19 -25.59
C ALA A 248 -0.31 -0.07 -24.32
N THR A 249 -0.28 1.09 -23.68
CA THR A 249 0.45 1.23 -22.41
C THR A 249 -0.21 0.38 -21.34
N VAL A 250 0.54 -0.52 -20.71
CA VAL A 250 0.06 -1.39 -19.63
C VAL A 250 0.95 -1.20 -18.41
N ILE A 251 0.33 -1.02 -17.25
CA ILE A 251 0.99 -1.02 -15.96
C ILE A 251 0.96 -2.46 -15.45
N VAL A 252 2.14 -2.98 -15.08
CA VAL A 252 2.32 -4.32 -14.55
C VAL A 252 2.75 -4.19 -13.10
N ASN A 253 1.94 -4.70 -12.18
CA ASN A 253 2.19 -4.68 -10.74
C ASN A 253 2.35 -6.10 -10.20
N VAL A 254 3.21 -6.27 -9.21
CA VAL A 254 3.32 -7.49 -8.43
C VAL A 254 3.29 -7.18 -6.94
N GLY A 255 2.48 -7.93 -6.20
CA GLY A 255 2.33 -7.82 -4.76
C GLY A 255 2.12 -9.17 -4.09
N LEU A 256 1.95 -9.15 -2.77
CA LEU A 256 1.60 -10.33 -1.97
C LEU A 256 0.09 -10.49 -1.81
N GLU A 257 -0.65 -9.41 -2.01
CA GLU A 257 -2.10 -9.39 -2.07
C GLU A 257 -2.59 -8.67 -3.34
N PRO A 258 -3.78 -9.02 -3.87
CA PRO A 258 -4.45 -8.23 -4.89
C PRO A 258 -4.69 -6.79 -4.43
N GLY A 259 -4.44 -5.82 -5.31
CA GLY A 259 -4.51 -4.38 -5.03
C GLY A 259 -3.24 -3.80 -4.40
N GLU A 260 -2.31 -4.63 -3.92
CA GLU A 260 -1.01 -4.18 -3.45
C GLU A 260 0.04 -4.21 -4.57
N SER A 261 0.89 -3.20 -4.62
CA SER A 261 2.01 -3.13 -5.56
C SER A 261 3.33 -2.93 -4.81
N LEU A 262 4.14 -3.98 -4.75
CA LEU A 262 5.51 -3.94 -4.20
C LEU A 262 6.55 -3.67 -5.30
N TRP A 263 6.27 -4.19 -6.49
CA TRP A 263 7.08 -4.00 -7.69
C TRP A 263 6.19 -3.63 -8.85
N SER A 264 6.60 -2.63 -9.62
CA SER A 264 5.84 -2.14 -10.75
C SER A 264 6.75 -1.77 -11.92
N THR A 265 6.20 -1.88 -13.12
CA THR A 265 6.78 -1.31 -14.33
C THR A 265 5.68 -0.84 -15.27
N THR A 266 6.01 0.11 -16.13
CA THR A 266 5.13 0.53 -17.23
C THR A 266 5.68 -0.02 -18.53
N VAL A 267 4.86 -0.82 -19.21
CA VAL A 267 5.18 -1.34 -20.54
C VAL A 267 4.47 -0.48 -21.57
N TYR A 268 5.25 0.22 -22.40
CA TYR A 268 4.70 1.10 -23.43
C TYR A 268 4.19 0.30 -24.62
N ALA A 269 3.25 0.91 -25.35
CA ALA A 269 2.63 0.31 -26.53
C ALA A 269 3.66 -0.15 -27.57
N ASP A 270 3.46 -1.35 -28.12
CA ASP A 270 4.32 -1.99 -29.11
C ASP A 270 5.77 -2.25 -28.64
N GLU A 271 6.02 -2.18 -27.32
CA GLU A 271 7.30 -2.52 -26.69
C GLU A 271 7.19 -3.80 -25.85
N THR A 272 8.33 -4.41 -25.59
CA THR A 272 8.45 -5.49 -24.61
C THR A 272 9.06 -4.89 -23.35
N GLY A 273 8.33 -4.99 -22.24
CA GLY A 273 8.77 -4.52 -20.93
C GLY A 273 9.12 -5.68 -20.02
N GLU A 274 10.05 -5.41 -19.10
CA GLU A 274 10.52 -6.35 -18.10
C GLU A 274 10.25 -5.78 -16.70
N LEU A 275 9.76 -6.64 -15.81
CA LEU A 275 9.74 -6.42 -14.36
C LEU A 275 10.50 -7.56 -13.72
N SER A 276 11.54 -7.25 -12.95
CA SER A 276 12.29 -8.25 -12.21
C SER A 276 12.39 -7.88 -10.74
N PHE A 277 12.32 -8.91 -9.89
CA PHE A 277 12.49 -8.79 -8.45
C PHE A 277 12.99 -10.11 -7.86
N VAL A 278 13.44 -10.07 -6.61
CA VAL A 278 13.82 -11.28 -5.87
C VAL A 278 12.76 -11.57 -4.82
N ALA A 279 12.17 -12.76 -4.89
CA ALA A 279 11.12 -13.21 -4.01
C ALA A 279 11.60 -13.25 -2.54
N PRO A 280 11.07 -12.40 -1.64
CA PRO A 280 11.52 -12.37 -0.25
C PRO A 280 11.14 -13.64 0.53
N HIS A 281 10.07 -14.32 0.12
CA HIS A 281 9.65 -15.60 0.69
C HIS A 281 9.16 -16.57 -0.41
N ALA A 282 9.12 -17.85 -0.08
CA ALA A 282 8.38 -18.83 -0.88
C ALA A 282 6.88 -18.62 -0.66
N GLY A 283 6.08 -18.67 -1.71
CA GLY A 283 4.64 -18.45 -1.59
C GLY A 283 3.98 -17.97 -2.87
N THR A 284 2.73 -17.52 -2.70
CA THR A 284 1.91 -16.99 -3.78
C THR A 284 2.15 -15.49 -3.92
N TYR A 285 2.27 -15.05 -5.16
CA TYR A 285 2.37 -13.65 -5.57
C TYR A 285 1.22 -13.35 -6.52
N TYR A 286 0.76 -12.11 -6.51
CA TYR A 286 -0.31 -11.63 -7.39
C TYR A 286 0.28 -10.69 -8.44
N LEU A 287 -0.08 -10.94 -9.69
CA LEU A 287 0.27 -10.13 -10.85
C LEU A 287 -0.97 -9.38 -11.30
N GLU A 288 -0.90 -8.07 -11.35
CA GLU A 288 -1.99 -7.22 -11.84
C GLU A 288 -1.56 -6.47 -13.10
N LEU A 289 -2.45 -6.45 -14.09
CA LEU A 289 -2.28 -5.69 -15.30
C LEU A 289 -3.44 -4.71 -15.44
N SER A 290 -3.12 -3.44 -15.69
CA SER A 290 -4.10 -2.37 -15.93
C SER A 290 -3.63 -1.47 -17.06
N THR A 291 -4.53 -0.68 -17.64
CA THR A 291 -4.23 0.25 -18.73
C THR A 291 -4.77 1.64 -18.42
N ASP A 292 -4.16 2.68 -18.98
CA ASP A 292 -4.66 4.05 -18.95
C ASP A 292 -5.47 4.42 -20.22
N THR A 293 -5.78 3.43 -21.07
CA THR A 293 -6.46 3.60 -22.35
C THR A 293 -7.95 3.27 -22.27
N GLU A 294 -8.81 4.18 -22.74
CA GLU A 294 -10.26 3.94 -22.84
C GLU A 294 -10.62 2.79 -23.80
N GLU A 295 -9.78 2.51 -24.80
CA GLU A 295 -9.98 1.41 -25.77
C GLU A 295 -9.53 0.04 -25.22
N GLY A 296 -8.96 -0.01 -24.01
CA GLY A 296 -8.39 -1.23 -23.47
C GLY A 296 -7.01 -1.57 -24.05
N ALA A 297 -6.54 -2.78 -23.77
CA ALA A 297 -5.23 -3.29 -24.19
C ALA A 297 -5.25 -4.81 -24.34
N THR A 298 -4.58 -5.35 -25.36
CA THR A 298 -4.26 -6.79 -25.46
C THR A 298 -2.80 -7.00 -25.10
N TYR A 299 -2.52 -8.02 -24.31
CA TYR A 299 -1.17 -8.31 -23.85
C TYR A 299 -0.84 -9.80 -23.87
N THR A 300 0.45 -10.09 -23.88
CA THR A 300 1.01 -11.40 -23.55
C THR A 300 1.96 -11.24 -22.39
N VAL A 301 1.86 -12.10 -21.37
CA VAL A 301 2.72 -12.08 -20.19
C VAL A 301 3.36 -13.44 -19.94
N LEU A 302 4.62 -13.43 -19.55
CA LEU A 302 5.41 -14.60 -19.20
C LEU A 302 6.08 -14.37 -17.84
N VAL A 303 5.88 -15.30 -16.91
CA VAL A 303 6.56 -15.31 -15.61
C VAL A 303 7.63 -16.39 -15.62
N GLU A 304 8.87 -16.04 -15.28
CA GLU A 304 10.00 -16.97 -15.23
C GLU A 304 10.74 -16.87 -13.88
N GLU A 305 11.13 -18.01 -13.32
CA GLU A 305 12.12 -18.08 -12.24
C GLU A 305 13.53 -18.20 -12.86
N VAL A 306 14.33 -17.13 -12.77
CA VAL A 306 15.64 -17.02 -13.44
C VAL A 306 16.73 -17.77 -12.65
N GLY A 307 16.54 -17.94 -11.35
CA GLY A 307 17.43 -18.66 -10.45
C GLY A 307 17.63 -17.94 -9.12
N GLN A 308 18.50 -18.48 -8.27
CA GLN A 308 18.84 -17.84 -6.99
C GLN A 308 19.69 -16.58 -7.23
N ALA A 309 19.27 -15.46 -6.63
CA ALA A 309 20.00 -14.20 -6.69
C ALA A 309 21.39 -14.34 -6.05
N GLU A 310 22.38 -13.64 -6.62
CA GLU A 310 23.75 -13.72 -6.14
C GLU A 310 23.88 -13.03 -4.77
N THR A 311 24.57 -13.68 -3.83
CA THR A 311 24.85 -13.08 -2.52
C THR A 311 26.15 -12.27 -2.58
N LEU A 312 26.08 -10.99 -2.22
CA LEU A 312 27.27 -10.14 -2.12
C LEU A 312 28.15 -10.61 -0.95
N PRO A 313 29.46 -10.85 -1.18
CA PRO A 313 30.40 -11.06 -0.10
C PRO A 313 30.59 -9.77 0.69
N LEU A 314 30.52 -9.86 2.02
CA LEU A 314 30.77 -8.72 2.89
C LEU A 314 32.24 -8.31 2.82
N ASN A 315 32.48 -6.99 2.74
CA ASN A 315 33.79 -6.34 2.69
C ASN A 315 34.65 -6.68 1.46
N GLU A 316 34.08 -7.26 0.40
CA GLU A 316 34.78 -7.57 -0.83
C GLU A 316 34.10 -6.88 -2.04
N PRO A 317 34.84 -6.11 -2.86
CA PRO A 317 34.25 -5.48 -4.04
C PRO A 317 33.99 -6.52 -5.13
N MET A 318 32.81 -6.48 -5.72
CA MET A 318 32.39 -7.29 -6.85
C MET A 318 32.17 -6.41 -8.08
N ARG A 319 32.45 -6.94 -9.28
CA ARG A 319 32.10 -6.29 -10.54
C ARG A 319 30.73 -6.78 -11.00
N GLY A 320 29.88 -5.86 -11.42
CA GLY A 320 28.59 -6.14 -12.02
C GLY A 320 28.38 -5.36 -13.31
N GLN A 321 27.32 -5.70 -14.03
CA GLN A 321 26.85 -4.99 -15.21
C GLN A 321 25.32 -4.99 -15.18
N VAL A 322 24.71 -3.84 -15.42
CA VAL A 322 23.25 -3.70 -15.58
C VAL A 322 22.96 -3.28 -17.02
N LYS A 323 21.91 -3.87 -17.61
CA LYS A 323 21.47 -3.51 -18.96
C LYS A 323 20.57 -2.28 -18.91
N ALA A 324 20.58 -1.50 -19.99
CA ALA A 324 19.63 -0.41 -20.15
C ALA A 324 18.18 -0.92 -20.13
N GLY A 325 17.35 -0.33 -19.26
CA GLY A 325 15.94 -0.71 -19.09
C GLY A 325 15.69 -1.92 -18.19
N SER A 326 16.73 -2.54 -17.62
CA SER A 326 16.59 -3.71 -16.74
C SER A 326 17.18 -3.45 -15.34
N ASN A 327 16.97 -4.39 -14.43
CA ASN A 327 17.56 -4.39 -13.10
C ASN A 327 18.53 -5.56 -12.90
N VAL A 328 19.42 -5.44 -11.91
CA VAL A 328 20.21 -6.56 -11.39
C VAL A 328 20.03 -6.64 -9.89
N HIS A 329 19.84 -7.85 -9.37
CA HIS A 329 19.53 -8.05 -7.97
C HIS A 329 20.62 -8.83 -7.24
N TYR A 330 20.80 -8.52 -5.96
CA TYR A 330 21.69 -9.23 -5.07
C TYR A 330 21.07 -9.43 -3.69
N LEU A 331 21.64 -10.36 -2.93
CA LEU A 331 21.33 -10.59 -1.52
C LEU A 331 22.50 -10.15 -0.64
N VAL A 332 22.19 -9.56 0.52
CA VAL A 332 23.18 -9.32 1.59
C VAL A 332 22.71 -10.08 2.83
N LYS A 333 23.52 -11.07 3.26
CA LYS A 333 23.21 -11.88 4.45
C LYS A 333 23.86 -11.26 5.67
N VAL A 334 23.05 -10.91 6.66
CA VAL A 334 23.49 -10.40 7.96
C VAL A 334 23.28 -11.51 8.99
N GLU A 335 24.37 -12.04 9.55
CA GLU A 335 24.31 -13.19 10.46
C GLU A 335 24.22 -12.78 11.94
N GLU A 336 24.54 -11.54 12.27
CA GLU A 336 24.57 -11.00 13.64
C GLU A 336 23.56 -9.86 13.78
N PRO A 337 22.91 -9.72 14.95
CA PRO A 337 22.02 -8.59 15.23
C PRO A 337 22.80 -7.28 15.45
N GLU A 338 22.06 -6.18 15.55
CA GLU A 338 22.56 -4.83 15.83
C GLU A 338 23.68 -4.37 14.88
N GLN A 339 23.52 -4.63 13.59
CA GLN A 339 24.45 -4.24 12.53
C GLN A 339 23.87 -3.11 11.70
N PHE A 340 24.71 -2.14 11.33
CA PHE A 340 24.43 -1.35 10.14
C PHE A 340 24.83 -2.14 8.91
N VAL A 341 23.98 -2.14 7.89
CA VAL A 341 24.22 -2.73 6.57
C VAL A 341 24.41 -1.58 5.61
N PHE A 342 25.54 -1.56 4.91
CA PHE A 342 25.82 -0.56 3.89
C PHE A 342 26.05 -1.25 2.55
N VAL A 343 25.50 -0.67 1.50
CA VAL A 343 25.80 -1.06 0.13
C VAL A 343 26.25 0.17 -0.63
N VAL A 344 27.41 0.05 -1.28
CA VAL A 344 28.01 1.12 -2.08
C VAL A 344 28.20 0.60 -3.49
N ILE A 345 27.78 1.41 -4.46
CA ILE A 345 28.03 1.17 -5.87
C ILE A 345 28.86 2.30 -6.48
N VAL A 346 29.74 1.95 -7.41
CA VAL A 346 30.49 2.90 -8.22
C VAL A 346 30.44 2.45 -9.68
N GLY A 347 29.68 3.16 -10.50
CA GLY A 347 29.70 3.05 -11.96
C GLY A 347 31.08 3.39 -12.52
N LEU A 348 31.50 2.67 -13.57
CA LEU A 348 32.82 2.86 -14.19
C LEU A 348 32.88 4.03 -15.17
N ASP A 349 31.72 4.58 -15.55
CA ASP A 349 31.53 5.76 -16.41
C ASP A 349 30.62 6.80 -15.69
N ASP A 350 30.16 7.85 -16.39
CA ASP A 350 29.20 8.84 -15.85
C ASP A 350 27.74 8.32 -15.96
N SER A 351 27.55 7.00 -15.89
CA SER A 351 26.26 6.32 -15.99
C SER A 351 25.43 6.54 -14.72
N ASP A 352 24.18 6.95 -14.90
CA ASP A 352 23.18 7.18 -13.84
C ASP A 352 22.58 5.83 -13.42
N ILE A 353 23.17 5.20 -12.41
CA ILE A 353 22.75 3.89 -11.91
C ILE A 353 22.17 4.09 -10.52
N ASP A 354 20.93 3.66 -10.31
CA ASP A 354 20.28 3.81 -9.02
C ASP A 354 20.45 2.56 -8.14
N LEU A 355 20.38 2.75 -6.83
CA LEU A 355 20.56 1.69 -5.86
C LEU A 355 19.42 1.70 -4.84
N VAL A 356 18.84 0.52 -4.62
CA VAL A 356 17.78 0.30 -3.64
C VAL A 356 18.18 -0.87 -2.74
N LEU A 357 17.97 -0.70 -1.43
CA LEU A 357 18.15 -1.73 -0.41
C LEU A 357 16.83 -1.92 0.33
N ARG A 358 16.33 -3.15 0.40
CA ARG A 358 15.07 -3.48 1.07
C ARG A 358 15.25 -4.57 2.10
N ARG A 359 14.42 -4.55 3.13
CA ARG A 359 14.23 -5.61 4.12
C ARG A 359 12.76 -6.02 4.10
N PHE A 360 12.55 -7.33 4.11
CA PHE A 360 11.23 -7.92 4.24
C PHE A 360 11.15 -8.76 5.52
N GLU A 361 9.99 -8.76 6.17
CA GLU A 361 9.66 -9.63 7.30
C GLU A 361 8.30 -10.28 7.01
N ASP A 362 8.24 -11.61 7.06
CA ASP A 362 7.06 -12.41 6.65
C ASP A 362 6.47 -12.06 5.26
N GLY A 363 7.31 -11.44 4.41
CA GLY A 363 6.98 -11.03 3.05
C GLY A 363 6.62 -9.55 2.91
N GLU A 364 6.24 -8.89 3.99
CA GLU A 364 5.96 -7.46 3.99
C GLU A 364 7.27 -6.65 4.01
N GLU A 365 7.30 -5.54 3.27
CA GLU A 365 8.44 -4.63 3.29
C GLU A 365 8.43 -3.84 4.59
N VAL A 366 9.44 -4.03 5.44
CA VAL A 366 9.52 -3.40 6.77
C VAL A 366 10.55 -2.27 6.83
N ALA A 367 11.46 -2.21 5.87
CA ALA A 367 12.40 -1.10 5.73
C ALA A 367 12.95 -1.05 4.30
N HIS A 368 13.15 0.16 3.79
CA HIS A 368 13.89 0.38 2.56
C HIS A 368 14.78 1.61 2.68
N ASP A 369 15.83 1.64 1.87
CA ASP A 369 16.62 2.83 1.60
C ASP A 369 16.95 2.86 0.10
N SER A 370 17.05 4.05 -0.47
CA SER A 370 17.25 4.23 -1.90
C SER A 370 18.09 5.47 -2.19
N SER A 371 18.87 5.39 -3.26
CA SER A 371 19.75 6.48 -3.69
C SER A 371 19.64 6.58 -5.20
N TYR A 372 19.10 7.74 -5.62
CA TYR A 372 18.78 8.13 -7.00
C TYR A 372 19.57 9.37 -7.42
N THR A 373 20.83 9.48 -6.96
CA THR A 373 21.61 10.69 -7.18
C THR A 373 22.13 10.74 -8.60
N PHE A 374 22.12 11.93 -9.20
CA PHE A 374 22.71 12.10 -10.53
C PHE A 374 24.22 11.81 -10.46
N GLY A 375 24.63 10.67 -11.02
CA GLY A 375 26.03 10.27 -11.07
C GLY A 375 26.27 8.77 -11.02
N SER A 376 27.54 8.42 -10.88
CA SER A 376 27.97 7.02 -10.91
C SER A 376 28.23 6.45 -9.53
N ARG A 377 27.62 7.00 -8.48
CA ARG A 377 27.94 6.63 -7.09
C ARG A 377 26.74 6.75 -6.19
N GLU A 378 26.23 5.59 -5.78
CA GLU A 378 25.13 5.52 -4.83
C GLU A 378 25.59 4.82 -3.55
N VAL A 379 24.98 5.22 -2.44
CA VAL A 379 25.17 4.59 -1.13
C VAL A 379 23.81 4.47 -0.47
N VAL A 380 23.51 3.26 0.01
CA VAL A 380 22.32 2.99 0.81
C VAL A 380 22.71 2.27 2.08
N ALA A 381 21.94 2.48 3.13
CA ALA A 381 22.17 1.90 4.44
C ALA A 381 20.87 1.57 5.17
N LEU A 382 20.84 0.42 5.84
CA LEU A 382 19.77 0.05 6.75
C LEU A 382 20.32 -0.49 8.07
N TYR A 383 19.48 -0.50 9.09
CA TYR A 383 19.78 -1.13 10.37
C TYR A 383 19.19 -2.53 10.43
N ALA A 384 20.01 -3.49 10.85
CA ALA A 384 19.65 -4.86 11.16
C ALA A 384 19.63 -5.02 12.68
N ASP A 385 18.44 -5.01 13.26
CA ASP A 385 18.22 -5.34 14.67
C ASP A 385 18.34 -6.86 14.92
N GLU A 386 18.05 -7.68 13.92
CA GLU A 386 18.20 -9.14 13.94
C GLU A 386 18.91 -9.71 12.70
N PRO A 387 19.44 -10.94 12.77
CA PRO A 387 20.00 -11.63 11.61
C PRO A 387 18.95 -11.85 10.53
N THR A 388 19.14 -11.25 9.35
CA THR A 388 18.22 -11.37 8.23
C THR A 388 18.93 -11.20 6.88
N THR A 389 18.18 -11.39 5.81
CA THR A 389 18.65 -11.16 4.44
C THR A 389 18.06 -9.86 3.90
N TYR A 390 18.92 -9.03 3.34
CA TYR A 390 18.56 -7.80 2.65
C TYR A 390 18.63 -7.99 1.15
N PHE A 391 17.78 -7.26 0.44
CA PHE A 391 17.59 -7.36 -1.00
C PHE A 391 18.09 -6.08 -1.64
N VAL A 392 19.06 -6.22 -2.54
CA VAL A 392 19.69 -5.10 -3.23
C VAL A 392 19.21 -5.12 -4.67
N THR A 393 18.77 -3.97 -5.16
CA THR A 393 18.44 -3.77 -6.57
C THR A 393 19.31 -2.65 -7.13
N VAL A 394 20.04 -2.97 -8.19
CA VAL A 394 20.76 -2.01 -9.02
C VAL A 394 19.91 -1.73 -10.25
N GLN A 395 19.43 -0.50 -10.41
CA GLN A 395 18.48 -0.15 -11.45
C GLN A 395 19.16 0.48 -12.66
N GLY A 396 18.78 0.02 -13.85
CA GLY A 396 19.23 0.54 -15.13
C GLY A 396 18.13 1.20 -15.96
N SER A 397 16.97 1.50 -15.34
CA SER A 397 15.76 1.95 -16.02
C SER A 397 15.95 3.19 -16.89
N TRP A 398 16.84 4.10 -16.49
CA TRP A 398 17.09 5.36 -17.20
C TRP A 398 18.41 5.37 -17.99
N LEU A 399 19.08 4.23 -18.07
CA LEU A 399 20.33 4.12 -18.82
C LEU A 399 20.07 4.13 -20.33
N ALA A 400 20.89 4.88 -21.06
CA ALA A 400 20.87 4.88 -22.52
C ALA A 400 21.62 3.67 -23.13
N GLU A 401 22.59 3.12 -22.41
CA GLU A 401 23.42 1.97 -22.79
C GLU A 401 23.74 1.16 -21.52
N ASP A 402 24.10 -0.13 -21.68
CA ASP A 402 24.51 -0.98 -20.55
C ASP A 402 25.65 -0.33 -19.74
N ALA A 403 25.62 -0.46 -18.42
CA ALA A 403 26.60 0.13 -17.52
C ALA A 403 27.34 -0.94 -16.69
N GLU A 404 28.66 -0.82 -16.61
CA GLU A 404 29.49 -1.60 -15.69
C GLU A 404 29.68 -0.85 -14.37
N PHE A 405 29.68 -1.60 -13.26
CA PHE A 405 29.87 -1.04 -11.93
C PHE A 405 30.71 -1.94 -11.01
N VAL A 406 31.16 -1.36 -9.91
CA VAL A 406 31.71 -2.07 -8.75
C VAL A 406 30.78 -1.88 -7.58
N ILE A 407 30.35 -2.97 -6.96
CA ILE A 407 29.47 -2.97 -5.79
C ILE A 407 30.18 -3.62 -4.60
N MET A 408 29.91 -3.12 -3.39
CA MET A 408 30.40 -3.71 -2.15
C MET A 408 29.33 -3.57 -1.08
N ALA A 409 29.07 -4.68 -0.38
CA ALA A 409 28.30 -4.66 0.86
C ALA A 409 29.24 -4.78 2.06
N PHE A 410 28.92 -4.13 3.17
CA PHE A 410 29.63 -4.34 4.43
C PHE A 410 28.68 -4.13 5.60
N THR A 411 28.99 -4.78 6.72
CA THR A 411 28.29 -4.60 7.98
C THR A 411 29.20 -4.00 9.05
N GLY A 412 28.62 -3.26 9.99
CA GLY A 412 29.34 -2.71 11.14
C GLY A 412 28.48 -2.77 12.40
N ALA A 413 29.04 -3.26 13.50
CA ALA A 413 28.32 -3.35 14.76
C ALA A 413 28.10 -1.95 15.36
N VAL A 414 26.92 -1.70 15.92
CA VAL A 414 26.65 -0.46 16.67
C VAL A 414 27.66 -0.27 17.81
N SER A 415 28.09 -1.38 18.43
CA SER A 415 29.10 -1.35 19.49
C SER A 415 30.45 -0.77 19.04
N ASP A 416 30.87 -1.00 17.79
CA ASP A 416 32.10 -0.42 17.25
C ASP A 416 31.98 1.09 17.07
N LEU A 417 30.81 1.57 16.64
CA LEU A 417 30.50 3.01 16.54
C LEU A 417 30.51 3.67 17.93
N MET A 418 29.89 3.02 18.92
CA MET A 418 29.87 3.50 20.31
C MET A 418 31.28 3.49 20.94
N GLU A 419 32.13 2.51 20.62
CA GLU A 419 33.52 2.48 21.06
C GLU A 419 34.34 3.62 20.41
N MET A 420 34.11 3.91 19.13
CA MET A 420 34.72 5.05 18.44
C MET A 420 34.35 6.38 19.09
N LEU A 421 33.06 6.58 19.41
CA LEU A 421 32.56 7.77 20.12
C LEU A 421 33.06 7.84 21.58
N GLY A 422 33.34 6.71 22.22
CA GLY A 422 33.90 6.61 23.56
C GLY A 422 35.42 6.82 23.67
N SER A 423 36.15 6.89 22.55
CA SER A 423 37.63 6.82 22.54
C SER A 423 38.39 8.15 22.65
N GLU A 424 37.71 9.29 22.85
CA GLU A 424 38.36 10.58 23.13
C GLU A 424 38.02 11.15 24.52
N THR A 425 38.59 10.57 25.59
CA THR A 425 38.80 11.33 26.84
C THR A 425 40.18 11.08 27.44
N LYS A 426 41.21 11.69 26.84
CA LYS A 426 42.44 12.01 27.59
C LYS A 426 42.16 13.21 28.50
N THR A 427 41.77 12.93 29.73
CA THR A 427 41.63 13.91 30.83
C THR A 427 43.00 14.47 31.24
N PRO A 428 43.26 15.80 31.22
CA PRO A 428 44.23 16.43 32.11
C PRO A 428 43.59 16.69 33.49
N PRO A 429 44.39 16.79 34.57
CA PRO A 429 43.93 16.49 35.93
C PRO A 429 42.87 17.45 36.46
N GLN A 430 41.85 16.83 37.05
CA GLN A 430 40.74 17.40 37.81
C GLN A 430 41.25 18.19 39.03
N GLU A 431 41.02 19.50 39.05
CA GLU A 431 40.88 20.24 40.30
C GLU A 431 39.41 20.19 40.74
N THR A 432 39.25 19.81 42.00
CA THR A 432 38.02 19.50 42.70
C THR A 432 37.18 20.74 43.01
N THR A 433 35.86 20.68 42.81
CA THR A 433 34.82 21.16 43.75
C THR A 433 33.43 20.69 43.28
N PRO A 434 32.42 20.59 44.18
CA PRO A 434 31.50 19.45 44.25
C PRO A 434 30.18 19.67 43.51
N GLU A 435 29.49 18.54 43.27
CA GLU A 435 28.07 18.41 42.91
C GLU A 435 27.21 19.56 43.45
N GLU A 436 26.58 20.29 42.54
CA GLU A 436 25.45 21.17 42.83
C GLU A 436 24.23 20.61 42.09
N GLU A 437 23.15 20.50 42.85
CA GLU A 437 21.88 19.87 42.52
C GLU A 437 21.19 20.51 41.31
N ALA A 438 20.35 19.72 40.65
CA ALA A 438 19.49 20.13 39.54
C ALA A 438 18.73 21.45 39.84
N SER A 439 18.94 22.45 38.99
CA SER A 439 18.02 23.59 38.85
C SER A 439 17.76 23.84 37.36
N ALA A 440 16.48 23.98 37.00
CA ALA A 440 16.02 24.41 35.67
C ALA A 440 16.82 25.63 35.16
N PRO A 441 17.07 25.76 33.85
CA PRO A 441 17.85 26.87 33.32
C PRO A 441 17.16 28.19 33.65
N MET A 442 17.89 29.05 34.36
CA MET A 442 17.48 30.39 34.74
C MET A 442 17.29 31.23 33.47
N ARG A 443 16.03 31.53 33.10
CA ARG A 443 15.69 32.38 31.94
C ARG A 443 16.20 33.82 32.19
N PRO A 444 16.84 34.47 31.19
CA PRO A 444 17.36 35.83 31.38
C PRO A 444 16.24 36.85 31.65
N GLU A 445 16.40 37.68 32.67
CA GLU A 445 15.45 38.77 32.99
C GLU A 445 15.30 39.71 31.79
N GLY A 446 14.07 39.84 31.26
CA GLY A 446 13.75 40.74 30.15
C GLY A 446 13.53 40.08 28.79
N ALA A 447 13.58 38.74 28.69
CA ALA A 447 13.19 38.03 27.47
C ALA A 447 11.68 38.16 27.19
N ILE A 448 11.34 38.32 25.91
CA ILE A 448 9.98 38.28 25.37
C ILE A 448 9.71 36.85 24.89
N GLU A 449 8.56 36.31 25.30
CA GLU A 449 8.01 35.06 24.80
C GLU A 449 6.79 35.40 23.94
N GLN A 450 6.74 34.88 22.72
CA GLN A 450 5.65 35.16 21.78
C GLN A 450 5.37 33.94 20.91
N TRP A 451 4.10 33.80 20.55
CA TRP A 451 3.60 32.76 19.66
C TRP A 451 3.55 33.26 18.22
N VAL A 452 3.43 32.31 17.29
CA VAL A 452 3.26 32.61 15.87
C VAL A 452 2.01 33.47 15.67
N SER A 453 2.14 34.48 14.82
CA SER A 453 1.07 35.43 14.45
C SER A 453 0.62 35.30 13.00
N ALA A 454 1.44 34.69 12.15
CA ALA A 454 1.11 34.26 10.79
C ALA A 454 2.05 33.14 10.36
N ALA A 455 1.59 32.23 9.50
CA ALA A 455 2.36 31.11 9.00
C ALA A 455 2.07 30.84 7.52
N GLU A 456 3.08 30.41 6.78
CA GLU A 456 3.00 29.94 5.41
C GLU A 456 3.81 28.64 5.30
N ALA A 457 3.21 27.60 4.73
CA ALA A 457 3.88 26.32 4.48
C ALA A 457 4.13 26.11 2.98
N SER A 458 5.10 25.28 2.61
CA SER A 458 5.31 24.86 1.22
C SER A 458 4.15 24.01 0.70
N SER A 459 3.59 23.14 1.55
CA SER A 459 2.35 22.41 1.32
C SER A 459 1.55 22.30 2.62
N GLN A 460 0.28 21.91 2.51
CA GLN A 460 -0.59 21.63 3.64
C GLN A 460 -1.65 20.61 3.25
N TYR A 461 -2.05 19.76 4.19
CA TYR A 461 -3.02 18.68 3.95
C TYR A 461 -4.39 19.20 3.47
N SER A 462 -4.88 20.29 4.05
CA SER A 462 -6.11 20.95 3.58
C SER A 462 -6.09 22.46 3.85
N ASP A 463 -7.08 23.18 3.31
CA ASP A 463 -7.21 24.63 3.48
C ASP A 463 -7.66 25.07 4.87
N ASP A 464 -8.25 24.16 5.66
CA ASP A 464 -8.79 24.43 7.00
C ASP A 464 -8.08 23.56 8.06
N ALA A 465 -8.33 22.24 8.04
CA ALA A 465 -7.75 21.25 8.95
C ALA A 465 -6.32 20.89 8.54
N TRP A 466 -5.41 20.70 9.50
CA TRP A 466 -3.99 20.45 9.23
C TRP A 466 -3.29 21.55 8.41
N SER A 467 -3.91 22.75 8.33
CA SER A 467 -3.39 23.88 7.56
C SER A 467 -2.29 24.63 8.31
N ALA A 468 -1.49 25.44 7.59
CA ALA A 468 -0.45 26.26 8.23
C ALA A 468 -1.04 27.24 9.28
N GLN A 469 -2.33 27.57 9.17
CA GLN A 469 -3.01 28.45 10.13
C GLN A 469 -3.13 27.84 11.53
N GLN A 470 -3.07 26.52 11.64
CA GLN A 470 -3.21 25.83 12.92
C GLN A 470 -2.05 26.13 13.88
N VAL A 471 -0.86 26.44 13.35
CA VAL A 471 0.33 26.79 14.16
C VAL A 471 0.23 28.18 14.82
N ILE A 472 -0.80 28.98 14.48
CA ILE A 472 -1.00 30.34 14.99
C ILE A 472 -1.59 30.33 16.40
N GLY A 473 -0.75 30.64 17.39
CA GLY A 473 -1.18 30.89 18.75
C GLY A 473 -0.55 29.94 19.77
N GLU A 474 -1.25 29.77 20.89
CA GLU A 474 -0.88 28.78 21.91
C GLU A 474 -1.27 27.38 21.42
N PRO A 475 -0.50 26.32 21.78
CA PRO A 475 -0.81 24.94 21.44
C PRO A 475 -2.21 24.57 21.97
N ASP A 476 -3.05 24.01 21.12
CA ASP A 476 -4.44 23.66 21.44
C ASP A 476 -4.82 22.21 21.11
N THR A 477 -3.85 21.41 20.65
CA THR A 477 -3.97 19.95 20.55
C THR A 477 -4.04 19.30 21.96
N PRO A 478 -5.13 18.56 22.29
CA PRO A 478 -5.43 18.17 23.67
C PRO A 478 -4.62 16.99 24.21
N GLU A 479 -4.14 16.11 23.33
CA GLU A 479 -3.42 14.88 23.65
C GLU A 479 -2.50 14.47 22.49
N PRO A 480 -1.53 13.56 22.71
CA PRO A 480 -0.69 13.03 21.64
C PRO A 480 -1.53 12.35 20.56
N GLY A 481 -1.26 12.62 19.28
CA GLY A 481 -2.01 12.01 18.17
C GLY A 481 -2.19 12.94 16.98
N ASP A 482 -2.81 12.38 15.95
CA ASP A 482 -3.21 13.05 14.71
C ASP A 482 -4.45 13.92 14.95
N PHE A 483 -4.26 15.25 14.94
CA PHE A 483 -5.34 16.20 15.19
C PHE A 483 -5.36 17.33 14.18
N TYR A 484 -6.56 17.65 13.68
CA TYR A 484 -6.82 18.76 12.76
C TYR A 484 -6.44 20.16 13.27
N THR A 485 -6.04 20.26 14.55
CA THR A 485 -5.56 21.45 15.25
C THR A 485 -4.05 21.66 15.14
N ALA A 486 -3.30 20.75 14.50
CA ALA A 486 -1.88 20.95 14.19
C ALA A 486 -1.69 21.26 12.69
N TRP A 487 -0.48 21.57 12.24
CA TRP A 487 -0.13 21.60 10.80
C TRP A 487 0.47 20.26 10.36
N ALA A 488 0.10 19.79 9.17
CA ALA A 488 0.76 18.71 8.44
C ALA A 488 0.90 19.07 6.95
N ALA A 489 1.87 18.49 6.26
CA ALA A 489 2.08 18.69 4.81
C ALA A 489 0.94 18.09 3.95
N SER A 490 1.01 18.25 2.63
CA SER A 490 0.00 17.64 1.73
C SER A 490 0.10 16.13 1.61
N ASP A 491 1.29 15.57 1.78
CA ASP A 491 1.61 14.16 1.60
C ASP A 491 2.61 13.75 2.69
N SER A 492 2.45 12.59 3.32
CA SER A 492 3.44 12.09 4.28
C SER A 492 4.61 11.40 3.57
N ASP A 493 5.77 11.38 4.21
CA ASP A 493 6.96 10.60 3.79
C ASP A 493 7.48 10.91 2.38
N ALA A 494 7.09 12.04 1.79
CA ALA A 494 7.32 12.33 0.38
C ALA A 494 8.57 13.17 0.12
N GLN A 495 8.77 14.24 0.89
CA GLN A 495 9.78 15.26 0.60
C GLN A 495 10.18 16.12 1.79
N PHE A 496 11.09 17.07 1.55
CA PHE A 496 11.35 18.15 2.49
C PHE A 496 10.26 19.21 2.41
N GLU A 497 9.74 19.60 3.57
CA GLU A 497 8.74 20.63 3.73
C GLU A 497 9.30 21.83 4.51
N THR A 498 8.68 22.99 4.33
CA THR A 498 9.07 24.22 4.99
C THR A 498 7.87 24.90 5.61
N LEU A 499 8.05 25.37 6.84
CA LEU A 499 7.06 26.16 7.57
C LEU A 499 7.68 27.50 7.95
N THR A 500 7.22 28.57 7.29
CA THR A 500 7.67 29.94 7.51
C THR A 500 6.74 30.64 8.47
N LEU A 501 7.28 31.13 9.57
CA LEU A 501 6.57 31.60 10.74
C LEU A 501 6.90 33.07 11.00
N THR A 502 5.87 33.88 11.21
CA THR A 502 5.99 35.31 11.55
C THR A 502 5.51 35.57 12.97
N PHE A 503 6.30 36.33 13.72
CA PHE A 503 6.02 36.75 15.09
C PHE A 503 5.73 38.26 15.16
N GLU A 504 5.03 38.71 16.19
CA GLU A 504 4.59 40.12 16.32
C GLU A 504 5.77 41.09 16.53
N GLN A 505 6.78 40.68 17.29
CA GLN A 505 7.92 41.52 17.69
C GLN A 505 9.23 40.92 17.23
N ALA A 506 10.09 41.74 16.63
CA ALA A 506 11.46 41.33 16.34
C ALA A 506 12.26 41.22 17.65
N VAL A 507 12.92 40.09 17.84
CA VAL A 507 13.75 39.79 19.02
C VAL A 507 15.06 39.15 18.59
N ILE A 508 16.11 39.28 19.40
CA ILE A 508 17.33 38.48 19.24
C ILE A 508 17.02 37.07 19.79
N PRO A 509 16.91 36.02 18.95
CA PRO A 509 16.47 34.70 19.39
C PRO A 509 17.42 34.08 20.41
N ILE A 510 16.86 33.60 21.52
CA ILE A 510 17.59 32.84 22.54
C ILE A 510 17.14 31.38 22.60
N ALA A 511 15.88 31.11 22.27
CA ALA A 511 15.31 29.77 22.16
C ALA A 511 14.10 29.79 21.24
N ILE A 512 13.86 28.65 20.59
CA ILE A 512 12.63 28.35 19.87
C ILE A 512 12.09 27.05 20.49
N GLU A 513 10.81 27.02 20.84
CA GLU A 513 10.12 25.82 21.32
C GLU A 513 9.11 25.41 20.23
N ILE A 514 9.22 24.19 19.71
CA ILE A 514 8.36 23.62 18.67
C ILE A 514 7.53 22.51 19.34
N TYR A 515 6.21 22.65 19.31
CA TYR A 515 5.27 21.71 19.92
C TYR A 515 4.83 20.74 18.83
N GLU A 516 5.24 19.48 18.97
CA GLU A 516 5.03 18.41 18.00
C GLU A 516 3.97 17.44 18.55
N SER A 517 2.81 17.32 17.89
CA SER A 517 1.65 16.54 18.35
C SER A 517 1.61 15.10 17.86
N TYR A 518 2.17 14.84 16.67
CA TYR A 518 2.17 13.54 16.02
C TYR A 518 3.47 13.31 15.27
N ASN A 519 4.03 12.10 15.42
CA ASN A 519 5.37 11.71 14.95
C ASN A 519 6.45 12.82 15.10
N PRO A 520 6.74 13.27 16.34
CA PRO A 520 7.79 14.26 16.62
C PRO A 520 9.16 13.85 16.08
N GLY A 521 9.97 14.84 15.70
CA GLY A 521 11.38 14.68 15.39
C GLY A 521 11.79 14.94 13.94
N ALA A 522 10.84 15.32 13.09
CA ALA A 522 11.08 15.56 11.67
C ALA A 522 11.72 16.93 11.36
N VAL A 523 11.81 17.85 12.33
CA VAL A 523 12.48 19.14 12.13
C VAL A 523 13.99 18.93 12.04
N VAL A 524 14.58 19.20 10.86
CA VAL A 524 16.02 19.03 10.59
C VAL A 524 16.80 20.35 10.50
N ARG A 525 16.10 21.47 10.34
CA ARG A 525 16.74 22.79 10.24
C ARG A 525 15.84 23.91 10.75
N ILE A 526 16.44 24.87 11.43
CA ILE A 526 15.80 26.12 11.87
C ILE A 526 16.62 27.29 11.34
N GLU A 527 15.95 28.15 10.60
CA GLU A 527 16.52 29.37 10.02
C GLU A 527 15.80 30.61 10.54
N VAL A 528 16.49 31.73 10.58
CA VAL A 528 15.92 33.05 10.89
C VAL A 528 16.26 34.05 9.81
N LEU A 529 15.34 34.94 9.46
CA LEU A 529 15.60 35.97 8.44
C LEU A 529 16.40 37.13 9.04
N ASP A 530 17.54 37.47 8.45
CA ASP A 530 18.28 38.70 8.80
C ASP A 530 17.65 39.91 8.08
N PRO A 531 17.02 40.85 8.80
CA PRO A 531 16.36 42.00 8.18
C PRO A 531 17.34 42.99 7.53
N ASN A 532 18.65 42.88 7.79
CA ASN A 532 19.66 43.75 7.21
C ASN A 532 20.12 43.29 5.83
N THR A 533 20.09 41.98 5.58
CA THR A 533 20.60 41.34 4.35
C THR A 533 19.49 40.70 3.51
N ASP A 534 18.32 40.44 4.09
CA ASP A 534 17.23 39.68 3.48
C ASP A 534 17.62 38.21 3.17
N GLU A 535 18.55 37.66 3.95
CA GLU A 535 19.02 36.28 3.83
C GLU A 535 18.57 35.43 5.03
N TRP A 536 18.24 34.15 4.76
CA TRP A 536 17.95 33.16 5.81
C TRP A 536 19.26 32.66 6.42
N VAL A 537 19.37 32.75 7.74
CA VAL A 537 20.53 32.34 8.53
C VAL A 537 20.17 31.09 9.32
N ILE A 538 20.91 30.01 9.11
CA ILE A 538 20.75 28.75 9.86
C ILE A 538 21.18 28.99 11.31
N VAL A 539 20.23 28.86 12.24
CA VAL A 539 20.49 28.92 13.69
C VAL A 539 20.54 27.53 14.32
N TRP A 540 20.02 26.51 13.64
CA TRP A 540 20.20 25.13 14.04
C TRP A 540 20.02 24.19 12.82
N GLU A 541 20.79 23.11 12.77
CA GLU A 541 20.68 22.05 11.77
C GLU A 541 21.19 20.75 12.41
N GLY A 542 20.46 19.65 12.25
CA GLY A 542 20.79 18.37 12.86
C GLY A 542 19.59 17.43 12.95
N VAL A 543 19.73 16.39 13.77
CA VAL A 543 18.65 15.44 14.06
C VAL A 543 17.98 15.86 15.37
N SER A 544 16.65 15.90 15.38
CA SER A 544 15.87 16.17 16.59
C SER A 544 16.02 15.03 17.61
N ASP A 545 16.07 15.36 18.90
CA ASP A 545 16.06 14.38 20.00
C ASP A 545 14.64 13.98 20.44
N THR A 546 13.62 14.41 19.70
CA THR A 546 12.20 14.11 19.96
C THR A 546 11.66 12.89 19.22
N VAL A 547 12.46 12.27 18.33
CA VAL A 547 12.07 11.07 17.56
C VAL A 547 11.57 9.95 18.47
N GLY A 548 10.39 9.40 18.15
CA GLY A 548 9.76 8.29 18.87
C GLY A 548 9.03 8.68 20.17
N GLN A 549 8.91 9.97 20.48
CA GLN A 549 8.03 10.46 21.54
C GLN A 549 6.59 10.55 21.03
N GLU A 550 5.59 10.37 21.90
CA GLU A 550 4.18 10.49 21.47
C GLU A 550 3.78 11.97 21.25
N ILE A 551 4.33 12.88 22.07
CA ILE A 551 4.19 14.34 21.97
C ILE A 551 5.47 14.96 22.50
N ALA A 552 5.95 16.04 21.91
CA ALA A 552 7.21 16.66 22.36
C ALA A 552 7.22 18.19 22.26
N VAL A 553 8.11 18.79 23.04
CA VAL A 553 8.51 20.19 22.87
C VAL A 553 9.98 20.22 22.48
N PHE A 554 10.23 20.31 21.18
CA PHE A 554 11.59 20.38 20.65
C PHE A 554 12.16 21.79 20.84
N SER A 555 13.31 21.89 21.52
CA SER A 555 13.97 23.18 21.77
C SER A 555 15.50 23.03 21.72
N PRO A 556 16.08 22.98 20.51
CA PRO A 556 17.51 22.78 20.37
C PRO A 556 18.30 24.04 20.76
N LYS A 557 19.59 23.84 21.05
CA LYS A 557 20.51 24.96 21.28
C LYS A 557 20.79 25.70 19.97
N LEU A 558 20.37 26.97 19.91
CA LEU A 558 20.58 27.83 18.76
C LEU A 558 22.03 28.36 18.65
N GLN A 559 22.51 28.50 17.42
CA GLN A 559 23.65 29.34 17.08
C GLN A 559 23.25 30.82 17.27
N PRO A 560 24.02 31.59 18.05
CA PRO A 560 23.64 32.97 18.37
C PRO A 560 23.75 33.88 17.14
N VAL A 561 22.78 34.78 17.00
CA VAL A 561 22.80 35.88 16.04
C VAL A 561 22.86 37.24 16.77
N ASP A 562 23.28 38.29 16.08
CA ASP A 562 23.45 39.64 16.63
C ASP A 562 22.41 40.65 16.11
N PHE A 563 21.37 40.18 15.43
CA PHE A 563 20.24 40.97 14.93
C PHE A 563 18.91 40.49 15.51
N ALA A 564 17.93 41.40 15.59
CA ALA A 564 16.57 41.05 15.95
C ALA A 564 15.79 40.57 14.72
N THR A 565 15.03 39.48 14.86
CA THR A 565 14.19 38.91 13.80
C THR A 565 12.81 38.56 14.34
N ASN A 566 11.83 38.60 13.45
CA ASN A 566 10.47 38.13 13.72
C ASN A 566 10.05 37.05 12.73
N GLN A 567 10.99 36.47 11.96
CA GLN A 567 10.70 35.42 11.00
C GLN A 567 11.61 34.21 11.24
N VAL A 568 10.99 33.05 11.37
CA VAL A 568 11.64 31.75 11.54
C VAL A 568 11.16 30.84 10.40
N ARG A 569 12.04 30.04 9.83
CA ARG A 569 11.67 28.98 8.91
C ARG A 569 12.14 27.65 9.46
N LEU A 570 11.22 26.70 9.56
CA LEU A 570 11.50 25.31 9.86
C LEU A 570 11.66 24.56 8.54
N THR A 571 12.61 23.62 8.47
CA THR A 571 12.65 22.59 7.43
C THR A 571 12.36 21.25 8.10
N ILE A 572 11.37 20.56 7.56
CA ILE A 572 10.87 19.26 8.00
C ILE A 572 11.32 18.23 6.96
N ASP A 573 11.92 17.15 7.41
CA ASP A 573 12.32 16.02 6.58
C ASP A 573 11.32 14.89 6.83
N GLU A 574 10.23 14.88 6.06
CA GLU A 574 9.11 13.95 6.29
C GLU A 574 9.53 12.49 6.18
N PRO A 575 10.32 12.06 5.17
CA PRO A 575 10.77 10.67 5.09
C PRO A 575 11.62 10.20 6.29
N ASN A 576 12.20 11.11 7.07
CA ASN A 576 13.09 10.76 8.18
C ASN A 576 12.34 10.33 9.45
N VAL A 577 11.04 10.65 9.58
CA VAL A 577 10.19 10.17 10.69
C VAL A 577 8.88 9.65 10.10
N PRO A 578 8.74 8.32 9.90
CA PRO A 578 7.62 7.73 9.17
C PRO A 578 6.24 8.15 9.67
N GLY A 579 5.36 8.47 8.73
CA GLY A 579 3.99 8.92 8.96
C GLY A 579 3.87 10.45 9.03
N TRP A 580 2.65 10.94 9.25
CA TRP A 580 2.38 12.38 9.32
C TRP A 580 3.13 13.05 10.48
N ASN A 581 3.96 14.05 10.18
CA ASN A 581 4.63 14.86 11.19
C ASN A 581 3.83 16.13 11.45
N GLU A 582 3.43 16.34 12.69
CA GLU A 582 2.52 17.44 13.04
C GLU A 582 3.14 18.46 13.99
N ILE A 583 2.98 19.74 13.63
CA ILE A 583 3.40 20.88 14.44
C ILE A 583 2.15 21.63 14.94
N ASP A 584 1.91 21.57 16.24
CA ASP A 584 0.77 22.21 16.92
C ASP A 584 1.02 23.70 17.13
N ALA A 585 2.20 24.07 17.63
CA ALA A 585 2.54 25.47 17.87
C ALA A 585 4.05 25.72 17.90
N VAL A 586 4.45 26.98 17.69
CA VAL A 586 5.85 27.40 17.84
C VAL A 586 5.96 28.67 18.68
N LYS A 587 6.89 28.67 19.63
CA LYS A 587 7.20 29.81 20.49
C LYS A 587 8.59 30.35 20.19
N LEU A 588 8.68 31.65 19.96
CA LEU A 588 9.95 32.37 19.89
C LEU A 588 10.21 33.06 21.21
N ILE A 589 11.38 32.79 21.78
CA ILE A 589 11.88 33.44 22.99
C ILE A 589 13.12 34.23 22.60
N GLY A 590 13.14 35.52 22.91
CA GLY A 590 14.27 36.38 22.54
C GLY A 590 14.37 37.64 23.38
N LEU A 591 15.51 38.32 23.29
CA LEU A 591 15.70 39.62 23.94
C LEU A 591 15.20 40.74 23.01
N PRO A 592 14.55 41.78 23.55
CA PRO A 592 14.29 42.99 22.76
C PRO A 592 15.62 43.63 22.33
N GLU A 593 15.63 44.22 21.14
CA GLU A 593 16.79 44.97 20.63
C GLU A 593 17.18 46.18 21.50
#